data_AF-A0A535EBY2-F1
#
_entry.id   AF-A0A535EBY2-F1
#
_cell.length_a   1.000
_cell.length_b   1.000
_cell.length_c   1.000
_cell.angle_alpha   90.00
_cell.angle_beta   90.00
_cell.angle_gamma   90.00
#
_symmetry.space_group_name_H-M   'P 1'
#
loop_
_entity.id
_entity.type
_entity.pdbx_description
1 polymer ?
#
loop_
_entity_poly.entity_id
_entity_poly.type
_entity_poly.pdbx_seq_one_letter_code
_entity_poly.pdbx_strand_id
1 'polypeptide(L)'
;MRKSRATTLSDPRGRTSHDVDVVALEEGEAAGRRDARVALVGEAKATNRPRALADLERLEHVRRLLVDLGTRAADAMLALFSRSGFDRELRAAASGRADVLLVDLAHLYGVR
;
A
#
# COMPACT_ATOMS: atom_id res chain seq x y z
N MET A 1 15.45 -15.78 12.83
CA MET A 1 14.71 -14.50 12.98
C MET A 1 13.29 -14.71 12.45
N ARG A 2 12.28 -14.82 13.33
CA ARG A 2 10.88 -14.97 12.90
C ARG A 2 10.31 -13.57 12.65
N LYS A 3 10.03 -13.21 11.39
CA LYS A 3 9.21 -12.01 11.11
C LYS A 3 7.83 -12.23 11.75
N SER A 4 7.41 -11.32 12.62
CA SER A 4 6.02 -11.27 13.08
C SER A 4 5.13 -10.97 11.87
N ARG A 5 4.32 -11.95 11.43
CA ARG A 5 3.34 -11.82 10.35
C ARG A 5 2.12 -11.00 10.82
N ALA A 6 2.30 -9.72 11.11
CA ALA A 6 1.16 -8.87 11.45
C ALA A 6 0.29 -8.53 10.21
N THR A 7 0.84 -8.68 8.98
CA THR A 7 0.15 -8.17 7.77
C THR A 7 0.42 -9.00 6.50
N THR A 8 0.44 -10.33 6.61
CA THR A 8 0.48 -11.21 5.43
C THR A 8 -0.94 -11.55 4.99
N LEU A 9 -1.26 -11.30 3.72
CA LEU A 9 -2.54 -11.62 3.10
C LEU A 9 -2.39 -12.83 2.19
N SER A 10 -3.23 -13.86 2.39
CA SER A 10 -3.31 -14.98 1.48
C SER A 10 -4.06 -14.61 0.21
N ASP A 11 -3.53 -15.01 -0.94
CA ASP A 11 -4.17 -14.90 -2.24
C ASP A 11 -4.32 -16.30 -2.85
N PRO A 12 -5.43 -17.00 -2.56
CA PRO A 12 -5.64 -18.35 -3.06
C PRO A 12 -5.72 -18.43 -4.59
N ARG A 13 -6.28 -17.38 -5.23
CA ARG A 13 -6.43 -17.32 -6.69
C ARG A 13 -5.07 -17.17 -7.37
N GLY A 14 -4.22 -16.29 -6.84
CA GLY A 14 -2.84 -16.12 -7.29
C GLY A 14 -1.88 -17.21 -6.80
N ARG A 15 -2.34 -18.11 -5.92
CA ARG A 15 -1.53 -19.13 -5.22
C ARG A 15 -0.28 -18.54 -4.58
N THR A 16 -0.43 -17.38 -3.96
CA THR A 16 0.67 -16.63 -3.35
C THR A 16 0.23 -15.96 -2.04
N SER A 17 1.15 -15.28 -1.38
CA SER A 17 0.85 -14.39 -0.25
C SER A 17 1.49 -13.03 -0.49
N HIS A 18 0.80 -11.98 -0.07
CA HIS A 18 1.27 -10.61 -0.15
C HIS A 18 1.60 -10.12 1.25
N ASP A 19 2.80 -9.58 1.43
CA ASP A 19 3.14 -8.81 2.62
C ASP A 19 2.80 -7.33 2.37
N VAL A 20 2.21 -6.69 3.37
CA VAL A 20 1.91 -5.27 3.37
C VAL A 20 2.80 -4.58 4.39
N ASP A 21 3.55 -3.57 3.94
CA ASP A 21 4.51 -2.86 4.79
C ASP A 21 3.82 -1.82 5.68
N VAL A 22 2.78 -1.17 5.17
CA VAL A 22 2.07 -0.08 5.86
C VAL A 22 0.57 -0.30 5.82
N VAL A 23 -0.06 -0.25 6.99
CA VAL A 23 -1.52 -0.16 7.14
C VAL A 23 -1.82 0.94 8.13
N ALA A 24 -2.66 1.89 7.75
CA ALA A 24 -3.23 2.88 8.66
C ALA A 24 -4.74 2.66 8.78
N LEU A 25 -5.25 2.81 9.98
CA LEU A 25 -6.69 2.75 10.25
C LEU A 25 -7.25 4.17 10.36
N GLU A 26 -8.55 4.32 10.16
CA GLU A 26 -9.23 5.58 10.46
C GLU A 26 -9.08 5.96 11.95
N GLU A 27 -9.21 7.25 12.23
CA GLU A 27 -9.15 7.74 13.61
C GLU A 27 -10.24 7.07 14.47
N GLY A 28 -9.84 6.60 15.66
CA GLY A 28 -10.73 5.87 16.57
C GLY A 28 -10.86 4.37 16.29
N GLU A 29 -10.30 3.85 15.19
CA GLU A 29 -10.23 2.41 14.94
C GLU A 29 -9.03 1.76 15.63
N ALA A 30 -9.18 0.47 15.98
CA ALA A 30 -8.15 -0.31 16.64
C ALA A 30 -7.75 -1.54 15.82
N ALA A 31 -6.45 -1.84 15.82
CA ALA A 31 -5.92 -3.02 15.16
C ALA A 31 -6.51 -4.31 15.74
N GLY A 32 -6.71 -5.31 14.88
CA GLY A 32 -7.26 -6.63 15.26
C GLY A 32 -8.78 -6.73 15.23
N ARG A 33 -9.50 -5.61 15.09
CA ARG A 33 -10.94 -5.64 14.77
C ARG A 33 -11.14 -6.07 13.32
N ARG A 34 -12.01 -7.05 13.11
CA ARG A 34 -12.34 -7.57 11.76
C ARG A 34 -12.97 -6.52 10.86
N ASP A 35 -13.67 -5.57 11.44
CA ASP A 35 -14.46 -4.53 10.76
C ASP A 35 -13.79 -3.15 10.75
N ALA A 36 -12.55 -3.04 11.24
CA ALA A 36 -11.82 -1.77 11.26
C ALA A 36 -11.75 -1.17 9.85
N ARG A 37 -11.97 0.15 9.77
CA ARG A 37 -11.75 0.92 8.54
C ARG A 37 -10.27 1.16 8.32
N VAL A 38 -9.79 0.68 7.17
CA VAL A 38 -8.43 0.92 6.71
C VAL A 38 -8.44 2.22 5.91
N ALA A 39 -7.74 3.22 6.41
CA ALA A 39 -7.57 4.50 5.75
C ALA A 39 -6.49 4.45 4.65
N LEU A 40 -5.45 3.64 4.83
CA LEU A 40 -4.33 3.56 3.90
C LEU A 40 -3.67 2.18 3.91
N VAL A 41 -3.28 1.74 2.72
CA VAL A 41 -2.43 0.57 2.49
C VAL A 41 -1.20 1.04 1.70
N GLY A 42 -0.02 0.62 2.12
CA GLY A 42 1.21 1.04 1.45
C GLY A 42 2.32 0.01 1.39
N GLU A 43 3.25 0.27 0.48
CA GLU A 43 4.47 -0.50 0.28
C GLU A 43 5.68 0.43 0.31
N ALA A 44 6.74 -0.01 1.00
CA ALA A 44 7.95 0.77 1.19
C ALA A 44 9.17 0.04 0.66
N LYS A 45 9.88 0.66 -0.29
CA LYS A 45 11.06 0.04 -0.90
C LYS A 45 12.26 0.97 -0.97
N ALA A 46 13.38 0.46 -0.47
CA ALA A 46 14.69 1.12 -0.44
C ALA A 46 15.66 0.61 -1.52
N THR A 47 15.18 0.30 -2.72
CA THR A 47 16.00 -0.21 -3.85
C THR A 47 16.55 0.91 -4.73
N ASN A 48 17.59 0.64 -5.54
CA ASN A 48 18.11 1.58 -6.54
C ASN A 48 17.21 1.76 -7.78
N ARG A 49 16.14 0.97 -7.92
CA ARG A 49 15.18 1.08 -9.02
C ARG A 49 13.99 1.94 -8.60
N PRO A 50 13.54 2.89 -9.45
CA PRO A 50 12.25 3.54 -9.26
C PRO A 50 11.11 2.53 -9.13
N ARG A 51 10.02 2.95 -8.51
CA ARG A 51 8.75 2.20 -8.53
C ARG A 51 8.05 2.39 -9.87
N ALA A 52 7.40 1.33 -10.32
CA ALA A 52 6.75 1.24 -11.62
C ALA A 52 5.24 1.01 -11.47
N LEU A 53 4.51 1.07 -12.58
CA LEU A 53 3.06 0.87 -12.60
C LEU A 53 2.64 -0.45 -11.91
N ALA A 54 3.40 -1.51 -12.12
CA ALA A 54 3.17 -2.81 -11.49
C ALA A 54 3.18 -2.77 -9.94
N ASP A 55 3.92 -1.84 -9.32
CA ASP A 55 3.89 -1.66 -7.87
C ASP A 55 2.51 -1.11 -7.41
N LEU A 56 1.89 -0.22 -8.20
CA LEU A 56 0.55 0.30 -7.93
C LEU A 56 -0.54 -0.76 -8.17
N GLU A 57 -0.48 -1.47 -9.29
CA GLU A 57 -1.43 -2.55 -9.61
C GLU A 57 -1.43 -3.65 -8.53
N ARG A 58 -0.24 -3.94 -7.98
CA ARG A 58 -0.10 -4.87 -6.85
C ARG A 58 -0.79 -4.35 -5.60
N LEU A 59 -0.68 -3.06 -5.27
CA LEU A 59 -1.39 -2.46 -4.14
C LEU A 59 -2.90 -2.43 -4.34
N GLU A 60 -3.38 -2.15 -5.55
CA GLU A 60 -4.81 -2.26 -5.88
C GLU A 60 -5.34 -3.67 -5.69
N HIS A 61 -4.55 -4.68 -6.07
CA HIS A 61 -4.88 -6.07 -5.83
C HIS A 61 -4.95 -6.40 -4.34
N VAL A 62 -3.97 -5.94 -3.56
CA VAL A 62 -4.00 -6.08 -2.09
C VAL A 62 -5.25 -5.43 -1.49
N ARG A 63 -5.63 -4.22 -1.92
CA ARG A 63 -6.85 -3.54 -1.45
C ARG A 63 -8.09 -4.38 -1.73
N ARG A 64 -8.20 -4.98 -2.93
CA ARG A 64 -9.30 -5.90 -3.26
C ARG A 64 -9.31 -7.14 -2.36
N LEU A 65 -8.14 -7.76 -2.13
CA LEU A 65 -8.04 -8.92 -1.23
C LEU A 65 -8.49 -8.59 0.20
N LEU A 66 -8.16 -7.40 0.71
CA LEU A 66 -8.63 -6.95 2.03
C LEU A 66 -10.15 -6.85 2.09
N VAL A 67 -10.77 -6.28 1.05
CA VAL A 67 -12.23 -6.18 0.92
C VAL A 67 -12.87 -7.58 0.85
N ASP A 68 -12.31 -8.49 0.05
CA ASP A 68 -12.79 -9.87 -0.07
C ASP A 68 -12.71 -10.65 1.26
N LEU A 69 -11.73 -10.33 2.11
CA LEU A 69 -11.60 -10.89 3.46
C LEU A 69 -12.59 -10.25 4.46
N GLY A 70 -13.32 -9.21 4.06
CA GLY A 70 -14.32 -8.49 4.86
C GLY A 70 -13.77 -7.29 5.64
N THR A 71 -12.56 -6.82 5.31
CA THR A 71 -12.00 -5.58 5.86
C THR A 71 -12.61 -4.38 5.14
N ARG A 72 -12.90 -3.29 5.87
CA ARG A 72 -13.44 -2.06 5.26
C ARG A 72 -12.31 -1.23 4.66
N ALA A 73 -11.83 -1.65 3.49
CA ALA A 73 -10.65 -1.06 2.82
C ALA A 73 -10.94 -0.52 1.40
N ALA A 74 -12.21 -0.51 0.95
CA ALA A 74 -12.56 -0.11 -0.42
C ALA A 74 -12.09 1.32 -0.75
N ASP A 75 -12.18 2.22 0.22
CA ASP A 75 -11.81 3.63 0.10
C ASP A 75 -10.38 3.92 0.57
N ALA A 76 -9.60 2.87 0.90
CA ALA A 76 -8.24 3.05 1.39
C ALA A 76 -7.34 3.69 0.33
N MET A 77 -6.58 4.69 0.76
CA MET A 77 -5.51 5.28 -0.05
C MET A 77 -4.40 4.25 -0.31
N LEU A 78 -3.77 4.35 -1.48
CA LEU A 78 -2.65 3.52 -1.90
C LEU A 78 -1.36 4.33 -1.85
N ALA A 79 -0.44 3.99 -0.95
CA ALA A 79 0.81 4.72 -0.78
C ALA A 79 2.03 3.91 -1.23
N LEU A 80 2.81 4.48 -2.14
CA LEU A 80 4.11 3.94 -2.54
C LEU A 80 5.22 4.82 -1.98
N PHE A 81 6.01 4.25 -1.08
CA PHE A 81 7.21 4.88 -0.53
C PHE A 81 8.44 4.42 -1.30
N SER A 82 9.23 5.36 -1.83
CA SER A 82 10.37 5.03 -2.68
C SER A 82 11.61 5.85 -2.37
N ARG A 83 12.73 5.16 -2.13
CA ARG A 83 14.06 5.80 -2.06
C ARG A 83 14.53 6.34 -3.40
N SER A 84 14.18 5.65 -4.49
CA SER A 84 14.66 5.96 -5.85
C SER A 84 13.58 6.62 -6.73
N GLY A 85 12.49 7.11 -6.12
CA GLY A 85 11.40 7.77 -6.82
C GLY A 85 10.52 6.83 -7.66
N PHE A 86 9.88 7.40 -8.67
CA PHE A 86 8.80 6.80 -9.45
C PHE A 86 9.05 7.04 -10.93
N ASP A 87 8.82 6.02 -11.76
CA ASP A 87 8.94 6.15 -13.20
C ASP A 87 7.81 7.02 -13.81
N ARG A 88 7.94 7.32 -15.10
CA ARG A 88 7.01 8.21 -15.81
C ARG A 88 5.62 7.61 -15.92
N GLU A 89 5.51 6.31 -16.13
CA GLU A 89 4.23 5.62 -16.34
C GLU A 89 3.41 5.61 -15.04
N LEU A 90 4.04 5.27 -13.91
CA LEU A 90 3.42 5.33 -12.60
C LEU A 90 2.99 6.76 -12.24
N ARG A 91 3.83 7.76 -12.51
CA ARG A 91 3.47 9.17 -12.28
C ARG A 91 2.26 9.59 -13.11
N ALA A 92 2.18 9.15 -14.37
CA ALA A 92 1.04 9.43 -15.23
C ALA A 92 -0.23 8.75 -14.71
N ALA A 93 -0.15 7.47 -14.31
CA ALA A 93 -1.27 6.72 -13.75
C ALA A 93 -1.78 7.29 -12.41
N ALA A 94 -0.88 7.85 -11.59
CA ALA A 94 -1.23 8.51 -10.34
C ALA A 94 -1.77 9.94 -10.54
N SER A 95 -1.54 10.54 -11.71
CA SER A 95 -1.95 11.93 -11.97
C SER A 95 -3.48 12.06 -11.95
N GLY A 96 -3.99 12.96 -11.12
CA GLY A 96 -5.43 13.17 -10.96
C GLY A 96 -6.15 12.14 -10.08
N ARG A 97 -5.44 11.15 -9.54
CA ARG A 97 -6.01 10.19 -8.58
C ARG A 97 -5.87 10.70 -7.15
N ALA A 98 -6.99 10.97 -6.50
CA ALA A 98 -7.01 11.37 -5.10
C ALA A 98 -6.69 10.21 -4.13
N ASP A 99 -6.79 8.95 -4.59
CA ASP A 99 -6.57 7.76 -3.78
C ASP A 99 -5.14 7.21 -3.86
N VAL A 100 -4.20 7.90 -4.53
CA VAL A 100 -2.81 7.44 -4.70
C VAL A 100 -1.82 8.47 -4.16
N LEU A 101 -0.90 8.00 -3.30
CA LEU A 101 0.18 8.80 -2.75
C LEU A 101 1.54 8.27 -3.21
N LEU A 102 2.31 9.12 -3.89
CA LEU A 102 3.69 8.84 -4.27
C LEU A 102 4.63 9.59 -3.31
N VAL A 103 5.21 8.86 -2.36
CA VAL A 103 6.06 9.42 -1.30
C VAL A 103 7.54 9.11 -1.58
N ASP A 104 8.27 10.08 -2.13
CA ASP A 104 9.74 9.99 -2.23
C ASP A 104 10.44 10.52 -0.96
N LEU A 105 11.78 10.49 -0.95
CA LEU A 105 12.56 10.98 0.19
C LEU A 105 12.32 12.47 0.50
N ALA A 106 12.05 13.31 -0.51
CA ALA A 106 11.84 14.73 -0.27
C ALA A 106 10.54 14.96 0.52
N HIS A 107 9.49 14.20 0.18
CA HIS A 107 8.24 14.20 0.96
C HIS A 107 8.46 13.60 2.35
N LEU A 108 9.18 12.48 2.45
CA LEU A 108 9.41 11.80 3.73
C LEU A 108 10.21 12.63 4.73
N TYR A 109 11.19 13.40 4.25
CA TYR A 109 12.03 14.27 5.08
C TYR A 109 11.50 15.71 5.21
N GLY A 110 10.37 16.04 4.57
CA GLY A 110 9.77 17.37 4.67
C GLY A 110 10.61 18.49 4.05
N VAL A 111 11.37 18.18 2.99
CA VAL A 111 12.24 19.15 2.29
C VAL A 111 11.59 19.69 1.01
N ARG A 112 10.26 19.65 0.95
CA ARG A 112 9.44 20.10 -0.18
C ARG A 112 8.39 21.10 0.28
#